data_AF-A0A2W7Q409-F1
#
_entry.id   AF-A0A2W7Q409-F1
#
_cell.length_a   1.000
_cell.length_b   1.000
_cell.length_c   1.000
_cell.angle_alpha   90.00
_cell.angle_beta   90.00
_cell.angle_gamma   90.00
#
_symmetry.space_group_name_H-M   'P 1'
#
loop_
_entity.id
_entity.type
_entity.pdbx_description
1 polymer ?
#
loop_
_entity_poly.entity_id
_entity_poly.type
_entity_poly.pdbx_seq_one_letter_code
_entity_poly.pdbx_strand_id
1 'polypeptide(L)' 'MIIKIVAAFLVFMVVMGAIQKFLNPNHKTPLDKLRSVKLPKPRKCSRCGKFQLRGDACDCKEK' A
#
# COMPACT_ATOMS: atom_id res chain seq x y z
N MET A 1 10.44 -5.65 36.58
CA MET A 1 10.59 -4.18 36.43
C MET A 1 10.64 -3.77 34.96
N ILE A 2 11.61 -4.26 34.20
CA ILE A 2 11.79 -3.88 32.78
C ILE A 2 10.58 -4.22 31.89
N ILE A 3 9.97 -5.39 32.05
CA ILE A 3 8.81 -5.83 31.26
C ILE A 3 7.61 -4.89 31.46
N LYS A 4 7.39 -4.40 32.68
CA LYS A 4 6.32 -3.42 32.97
C LYS A 4 6.57 -2.10 32.24
N ILE A 5 7.81 -1.65 32.19
CA ILE A 5 8.20 -0.40 31.51
C ILE A 5 8.01 -0.55 30.00
N VAL A 6 8.49 -1.65 29.42
CA VAL A 6 8.33 -1.93 27.99
C VAL A 6 6.85 -2.07 27.62
N ALA A 7 6.07 -2.78 28.43
CA ALA A 7 4.62 -2.93 28.21
C ALA A 7 3.90 -1.57 28.28
N ALA A 8 4.21 -0.73 29.29
CA ALA A 8 3.63 0.60 29.41
C ALA A 8 3.98 1.50 28.21
N PHE A 9 5.22 1.44 27.72
CA PHE A 9 5.66 2.22 26.58
C PHE A 9 4.97 1.79 25.28
N LEU A 10 4.81 0.47 25.06
CA LEU A 10 4.08 -0.05 23.90
C LEU A 10 2.61 0.36 23.93
N VAL A 11 1.96 0.24 25.09
CA VAL A 11 0.57 0.69 25.27
C VAL A 11 0.46 2.19 24.96
N PHE A 12 1.38 3.00 25.46
CA PHE A 12 1.41 4.44 25.20
C PHE A 12 1.53 4.75 23.70
N MET A 13 2.42 4.08 22.97
CA MET A 13 2.55 4.25 21.51
C MET A 13 1.25 3.91 20.77
N VAL A 14 0.59 2.81 21.15
CA VAL A 14 -0.68 2.39 20.53
C VAL A 14 -1.78 3.42 20.77
N VAL A 15 -1.91 3.91 22.01
CA VAL A 15 -2.91 4.92 22.39
C VAL A 15 -2.66 6.22 21.62
N MET A 16 -1.42 6.71 21.59
CA MET A 16 -1.08 7.94 20.86
C MET A 16 -1.35 7.81 19.37
N GLY A 17 -1.03 6.66 18.75
CA GLY A 17 -1.37 6.39 17.36
C GLY A 17 -2.87 6.38 17.08
N ALA A 18 -3.67 5.80 17.99
CA ALA A 18 -5.13 5.77 17.88
C ALA A 18 -5.74 7.18 18.00
N ILE A 19 -5.25 7.99 18.95
CA ILE A 19 -5.71 9.38 19.15
C ILE A 19 -5.38 10.23 17.90
N GLN A 20 -4.16 10.15 17.38
CA GLN A 20 -3.77 10.88 16.16
C GLN A 20 -4.64 10.50 14.96
N LYS A 21 -4.96 9.22 14.80
CA LYS A 21 -5.86 8.72 13.75
C LYS A 21 -7.30 9.22 13.93
N PHE A 22 -7.77 9.31 15.18
CA PHE A 22 -9.11 9.81 15.50
C PHE A 22 -9.24 11.33 15.27
N LEU A 23 -8.24 12.12 15.69
CA LEU A 23 -8.25 13.57 15.50
C LEU A 23 -8.02 14.00 14.04
N ASN A 24 -7.20 13.26 13.29
CA ASN A 24 -6.89 13.60 11.90
C ASN A 24 -7.04 12.39 10.96
N PRO A 25 -8.29 11.97 10.68
CA PRO A 25 -8.56 10.76 9.90
C PRO A 25 -8.09 10.87 8.43
N ASN A 26 -7.88 12.09 7.94
CA ASN A 26 -7.40 12.35 6.57
C ASN A 26 -5.89 12.54 6.48
N HIS A 27 -5.14 12.36 7.59
CA HIS A 27 -3.69 12.46 7.57
C HIS A 27 -3.08 11.31 6.77
N LYS A 28 -2.66 11.58 5.54
CA LYS A 28 -2.03 10.58 4.67
C LYS A 28 -0.64 10.27 5.21
N THR A 29 -0.46 9.06 5.71
CA THR A 29 0.88 8.59 6.12
C THR A 29 1.79 8.48 4.89
N PRO A 30 3.12 8.51 5.07
CA PRO A 30 4.06 8.26 3.96
C PRO A 30 3.77 6.93 3.26
N LEU A 31 3.28 5.94 4.00
CA LEU A 31 2.89 4.63 3.51
C LEU A 31 1.62 4.69 2.64
N ASP A 32 0.63 5.50 3.01
CA ASP A 32 -0.54 5.75 2.17
C ASP A 32 -0.17 6.47 0.87
N LYS A 33 0.83 7.36 0.92
CA LYS A 33 1.35 8.03 -0.28
C LYS A 33 2.00 7.02 -1.23
N LEU A 34 2.81 6.09 -0.70
CA LEU A 34 3.38 4.98 -1.48
C LEU A 34 2.30 4.07 -2.06
N ARG A 35 1.24 3.76 -1.30
CA ARG A 35 0.10 2.95 -1.77
C ARG A 35 -0.74 3.66 -2.83
N SER A 36 -0.79 4.99 -2.79
CA SER A 36 -1.50 5.81 -3.76
C SER A 36 -0.80 5.87 -5.11
N VAL A 37 0.50 5.55 -5.16
CA VAL A 37 1.21 5.20 -6.41
C VAL A 37 0.79 3.79 -6.81
N LYS A 38 -0.51 3.59 -7.07
CA LYS A 38 -1.00 2.36 -7.70
C LYS A 38 -0.34 2.30 -9.07
N LEU A 39 0.50 1.28 -9.29
CA LEU A 39 0.99 0.98 -10.63
C LEU A 39 -0.22 0.90 -11.58
N PRO A 40 -0.16 1.51 -12.77
CA PRO A 40 -1.27 1.50 -13.71
C PRO A 40 -1.72 0.06 -13.96
N LYS A 41 -3.02 -0.20 -13.88
CA LYS A 41 -3.59 -1.53 -14.11
C LYS A 41 -3.24 -1.95 -15.55
N PRO A 42 -2.51 -3.06 -15.76
CA PRO A 42 -2.10 -3.46 -17.10
C PRO A 42 -3.34 -3.76 -17.95
N ARG A 43 -3.37 -3.22 -19.17
CA ARG A 43 -4.45 -3.49 -20.14
C ARG A 43 -4.31 -4.94 -20.65
N LYS A 44 -5.42 -5.59 -20.96
CA LYS A 44 -5.39 -6.88 -21.67
C LYS A 44 -5.33 -6.63 -23.16
N CYS A 45 -4.54 -7.42 -23.87
CA CYS A 45 -4.53 -7.40 -25.32
C CYS A 45 -5.78 -8.08 -25.88
N SER A 46 -6.44 -7.47 -26.87
CA SER A 46 -7.63 -8.01 -27.53
C SER A 46 -7.36 -9.23 -28.41
N ARG A 47 -6.12 -9.41 -28.90
CA ARG A 47 -5.76 -10.53 -29.80
C ARG A 47 -5.58 -11.87 -29.08
N CYS A 48 -4.92 -11.88 -27.91
CA CYS A 48 -4.63 -13.13 -27.18
C CYS A 48 -4.98 -13.09 -25.69
N GLY A 49 -5.63 -12.04 -25.19
CA GLY A 49 -6.09 -11.94 -23.80
C GLY A 49 -4.99 -11.76 -22.74
N LYS A 50 -3.71 -11.75 -23.13
CA LYS A 50 -2.55 -11.56 -22.23
C LYS A 50 -2.48 -10.12 -21.70
N PHE A 51 -1.97 -9.95 -20.48
CA PHE A 51 -1.76 -8.63 -19.88
C PHE A 51 -0.55 -7.93 -20.49
N GLN A 52 -0.72 -6.70 -20.95
CA GLN A 52 0.34 -5.81 -21.41
C GLN A 52 1.03 -5.20 -20.19
N LEU A 53 2.10 -5.83 -19.77
CA LEU A 53 3.01 -5.28 -18.78
C LEU A 53 3.83 -4.19 -19.51
N ARG A 54 3.93 -2.99 -18.94
CA ARG A 54 4.71 -1.83 -19.44
C ARG A 54 4.21 -1.04 -20.66
N GLY A 55 3.06 -1.35 -21.23
CA GLY A 55 2.50 -0.57 -22.34
C GLY A 55 3.15 -0.84 -23.70
N ASP A 56 3.90 -1.93 -23.79
CA ASP A 56 4.52 -2.41 -25.02
C ASP A 56 3.48 -2.97 -26.01
N ALA A 57 3.90 -3.10 -27.26
CA ALA A 57 3.11 -3.74 -28.31
C ALA A 57 2.71 -5.16 -27.89
N CYS A 58 1.54 -5.60 -28.36
CA CYS A 58 1.00 -6.90 -27.99
C CYS A 58 1.85 -8.05 -28.56
N ASP A 59 2.78 -8.56 -27.76
CA ASP A 59 3.64 -9.70 -28.10
C ASP A 59 2.90 -11.02 -27.85
N CYS A 60 1.89 -11.26 -28.69
CA CYS A 60 1.33 -12.60 -28.82
C CYS A 60 2.32 -13.42 -29.65
N LYS A 61 3.40 -13.92 -29.04
CA LYS A 61 4.26 -14.93 -29.69
C LYS A 61 3.37 -16.01 -30.31
N GLU A 62 3.37 -16.05 -31.63
CA GLU A 62 2.70 -17.06 -32.44
C GLU A 62 3.26 -18.43 -32.04
N LYS A 63 2.37 -19.40 -31.86
CA LYS A 63 2.71 -20.79 -31.64
C LYS A 63 2.60 -21.53 -32.95
#